data_AF-A0A3M1LT83-F1
#
_entry.id   AF-A0A3M1LT83-F1
#
_cell.length_a   1.000
_cell.length_b   1.000
_cell.length_c   1.000
_cell.angle_alpha   90.00
_cell.angle_beta   90.00
_cell.angle_gamma   90.00
#
_symmetry.space_group_name_H-M   'P 1'
#
loop_
_entity.id
_entity.type
_entity.pdbx_description
1 polymer ?
#
loop_
_entity_poly.entity_id
_entity_poly.type
_entity_poly.pdbx_seq_one_letter_code
_entity_poly.pdbx_strand_id
1 'polypeptide(L)'
;PILSFNTVITNLTYTRLREMVQIAEEVGVDQLEFQGLMFTNPAIEREQQQVMQRLFDVPATSAEGFENDCGIGIDVDRLVEELEAVRKAPRNGLALRFHPAGLLKDPRGYHDLDHPFTRRCTAPWREMQVLPNGDVSACWGLPELRVGNVAREGFTTVWNGERMRDFRRKLRQEGLFPACVRCCRRDW
;
A
#
# COMPACT_ATOMS: atom_id res chain seq x y z
N PRO A 1 5.98 -0.33 -25.35
CA PRO A 1 5.91 0.10 -23.94
C PRO A 1 4.64 -0.52 -23.34
N ILE A 2 4.64 -0.90 -22.06
CA ILE A 2 3.43 -1.38 -21.40
C ILE A 2 2.67 -0.16 -20.88
N LEU A 3 1.41 0.00 -21.26
CA LEU A 3 0.49 1.00 -20.73
C LEU A 3 -0.39 0.37 -19.64
N SER A 4 -0.43 1.01 -18.47
CA SER A 4 -1.21 0.53 -17.33
C SER A 4 -2.09 1.62 -16.76
N PHE A 5 -3.34 1.28 -16.45
CA PHE A 5 -4.22 2.10 -15.61
C PHE A 5 -4.16 1.62 -14.17
N ASN A 6 -4.10 2.56 -13.24
CA ASN A 6 -4.25 2.28 -11.81
C ASN A 6 -5.48 3.02 -11.29
N THR A 7 -6.36 2.30 -10.59
CA THR A 7 -7.57 2.87 -9.97
C THR A 7 -7.66 2.44 -8.52
N VAL A 8 -8.07 3.37 -7.65
CA VAL A 8 -8.35 3.06 -6.25
C VAL A 8 -9.83 2.71 -6.07
N ILE A 9 -10.11 1.62 -5.37
CA ILE A 9 -11.46 1.21 -4.99
C ILE A 9 -11.88 2.02 -3.75
N THR A 10 -12.90 2.85 -3.89
CA THR A 10 -13.48 3.68 -2.82
C THR A 10 -14.99 3.46 -2.72
N ASN A 11 -15.64 4.04 -1.72
CA ASN A 11 -17.09 4.09 -1.59
C ASN A 11 -17.80 4.73 -2.80
N LEU A 12 -17.09 5.51 -3.63
CA LEU A 12 -17.64 6.11 -4.86
C LEU A 12 -17.49 5.22 -6.09
N THR A 13 -16.55 4.27 -6.08
CA THR A 13 -16.14 3.52 -7.29
C THR A 13 -16.35 2.01 -7.19
N TYR A 14 -16.57 1.46 -6.00
CA TYR A 14 -16.63 0.01 -5.78
C TYR A 14 -17.74 -0.72 -6.55
N THR A 15 -18.80 -0.02 -6.95
CA THR A 15 -19.90 -0.56 -7.76
C THR A 15 -19.67 -0.46 -9.27
N ARG A 16 -18.58 0.17 -9.71
CA ARG A 16 -18.29 0.50 -11.11
C ARG A 16 -17.00 -0.14 -11.63
N LEU A 17 -16.51 -1.20 -10.97
CA LEU A 17 -15.24 -1.83 -11.35
C LEU A 17 -15.27 -2.40 -12.77
N ARG A 18 -16.42 -2.93 -13.21
CA ARG A 18 -16.62 -3.44 -14.58
C ARG A 18 -16.56 -2.35 -15.64
N GLU A 19 -17.04 -1.15 -15.33
CA GLU A 19 -16.95 -0.01 -16.25
C GLU A 19 -15.48 0.41 -16.44
N MET A 20 -14.65 0.31 -15.39
CA MET A 20 -13.22 0.56 -15.53
C MET A 20 -12.52 -0.48 -16.42
N VAL A 21 -12.97 -1.75 -16.38
CA VAL A 21 -12.49 -2.78 -17.32
C VAL A 21 -12.85 -2.40 -18.76
N GLN A 22 -14.08 -1.97 -19.01
CA GLN A 22 -14.52 -1.55 -20.34
C GLN A 22 -13.69 -0.37 -20.86
N ILE A 23 -13.48 0.66 -20.03
CA ILE A 23 -12.63 1.81 -20.38
C ILE A 23 -11.20 1.35 -20.71
N ALA A 24 -10.63 0.44 -19.92
CA ALA A 24 -9.30 -0.09 -20.17
C ALA A 24 -9.20 -0.83 -21.52
N GLU A 25 -10.21 -1.62 -21.87
CA GLU A 25 -10.28 -2.33 -23.16
C GLU A 25 -10.50 -1.38 -24.34
N GLU A 26 -11.38 -0.38 -24.20
CA GLU A 26 -11.66 0.62 -25.23
C GLU A 26 -10.44 1.48 -25.54
N VAL A 27 -9.68 1.88 -24.51
CA VAL A 27 -8.43 2.62 -24.69
C VAL A 27 -7.31 1.72 -25.22
N GLY A 28 -7.42 0.40 -25.00
CA GLY A 28 -6.42 -0.57 -25.41
C GLY A 28 -5.16 -0.57 -24.54
N VAL A 29 -5.31 -0.41 -23.22
CA VAL A 29 -4.18 -0.53 -22.29
C VAL A 29 -3.79 -2.01 -22.09
N ASP A 30 -2.52 -2.27 -21.80
CA ASP A 30 -2.04 -3.62 -21.55
C ASP A 30 -2.47 -4.14 -20.16
N GLN A 31 -2.58 -3.24 -19.18
CA GLN A 31 -2.82 -3.59 -17.78
C GLN A 31 -3.83 -2.67 -17.09
N LEU A 32 -4.64 -3.24 -16.20
CA LEU A 32 -5.49 -2.52 -15.27
C LEU A 32 -5.25 -3.00 -13.84
N GLU A 33 -4.89 -2.08 -12.98
CA GLU A 33 -4.59 -2.30 -11.57
C GLU A 33 -5.71 -1.75 -10.69
N PHE A 34 -6.33 -2.62 -9.91
CA PHE A 34 -7.25 -2.26 -8.85
C PHE A 34 -6.49 -2.19 -7.52
N GLN A 35 -6.36 -0.99 -6.99
CA GLN A 35 -5.76 -0.74 -5.69
C GLN A 35 -6.85 -0.63 -4.61
N GLY A 36 -6.72 -1.41 -3.55
CA GLY A 36 -7.52 -1.24 -2.34
C GLY A 36 -7.19 0.09 -1.69
N LEU A 37 -8.21 0.78 -1.19
CA LEU A 37 -8.01 2.02 -0.47
C LEU A 37 -7.10 1.78 0.74
N MET A 38 -6.07 2.62 0.89
CA MET A 38 -5.35 2.71 2.14
C MET A 38 -6.15 3.58 3.08
N PHE A 39 -6.53 3.03 4.23
CA PHE A 39 -7.26 3.73 5.27
C PHE A 39 -6.80 3.28 6.65
N THR A 40 -7.03 4.13 7.64
CA THR A 40 -6.69 3.91 9.03
C THR A 40 -7.77 4.55 9.91
N ASN A 41 -7.55 4.56 11.23
CA ASN A 41 -8.37 5.30 12.17
C ASN A 41 -7.48 6.02 13.22
N PRO A 42 -8.03 6.96 14.00
CA PRO A 42 -7.26 7.70 14.99
C PRO A 42 -6.57 6.84 16.05
N ALA A 43 -7.07 5.63 16.35
CA ALA A 43 -6.43 4.75 17.31
C ALA A 43 -5.14 4.13 16.74
N ILE A 44 -5.19 3.62 15.51
CA ILE A 44 -4.02 3.06 14.79
C ILE A 44 -2.98 4.15 14.54
N GLU A 45 -3.40 5.37 14.21
CA GLU A 45 -2.49 6.50 14.01
C GLU A 45 -1.73 6.87 15.28
N ARG A 46 -2.43 7.00 16.41
CA ARG A 46 -1.78 7.26 17.71
C ARG A 46 -0.79 6.15 18.06
N GLU A 47 -1.16 4.90 17.84
CA GLU A 47 -0.26 3.76 18.07
C GLU A 47 0.97 3.82 17.14
N GLN A 48 0.77 4.11 15.85
CA GLN A 48 1.83 4.28 14.87
C GLN A 48 2.82 5.37 15.32
N GLN A 49 2.32 6.54 15.73
CA GLN A 49 3.15 7.65 16.21
C GLN A 49 3.96 7.24 17.45
N GLN A 50 3.33 6.57 18.42
CA GLN A 50 4.02 6.09 19.62
C GLN A 50 5.13 5.08 19.29
N VAL A 51 4.85 4.13 18.40
CA VAL A 51 5.83 3.10 17.99
C VAL A 51 6.99 3.74 17.22
N MET A 52 6.71 4.67 16.29
CA MET A 52 7.75 5.33 15.50
C MET A 52 8.61 6.27 16.36
N GLN A 53 8.00 7.00 17.29
CA GLN A 53 8.72 7.82 18.27
C GLN A 53 9.62 6.95 19.14
N ARG A 54 9.10 5.84 19.68
CA ARG A 54 9.86 4.92 20.55
C ARG A 54 11.03 4.25 19.82
N LEU A 55 10.82 3.81 18.58
CA LEU A 55 11.79 3.00 17.84
C LEU A 55 12.78 3.83 17.03
N PHE A 56 12.37 4.99 16.54
CA PHE A 56 13.15 5.75 15.55
C PHE A 56 13.26 7.25 15.86
N ASP A 57 12.64 7.74 16.93
CA ASP A 57 12.64 9.15 17.32
C ASP A 57 12.12 10.06 16.19
N VAL A 58 11.03 9.63 15.52
CA VAL A 58 10.37 10.40 14.46
C VAL A 58 8.87 10.56 14.70
N PRO A 59 8.31 11.76 14.44
CA PRO A 59 6.88 12.01 14.50
C PRO A 59 6.21 11.51 13.22
N ALA A 60 5.76 10.27 13.20
CA ALA A 60 5.17 9.64 12.02
C ALA A 60 3.72 10.07 11.79
N THR A 61 3.51 11.29 11.30
CA THR A 61 2.20 11.89 11.07
C THR A 61 1.62 11.57 9.69
N SER A 62 2.41 11.04 8.75
CA SER A 62 1.92 10.71 7.40
C SER A 62 0.73 9.73 7.36
N ALA A 63 0.52 8.95 8.42
CA ALA A 63 -0.63 8.06 8.54
C ALA A 63 -1.97 8.83 8.60
N GLU A 64 -1.98 10.07 9.11
CA GLU A 64 -3.16 10.94 9.24
C GLU A 64 -3.81 11.23 7.88
N GLY A 65 -3.01 11.25 6.80
CA GLY A 65 -3.53 11.41 5.43
C GLY A 65 -4.37 10.22 4.93
N PHE A 66 -4.43 9.14 5.70
CA PHE A 66 -5.25 7.97 5.42
C PHE A 66 -6.48 7.86 6.33
N GLU A 67 -6.73 8.84 7.20
CA GLU A 67 -8.04 9.03 7.84
C GLU A 67 -9.02 9.51 6.77
N ASN A 68 -9.72 8.58 6.13
CA ASN A 68 -10.52 8.89 4.94
C ASN A 68 -11.95 8.34 5.05
N ASP A 69 -12.93 9.24 4.88
CA ASP A 69 -14.35 8.91 4.69
C ASP A 69 -14.61 8.05 3.44
N CYS A 70 -13.65 8.02 2.52
CA CYS A 70 -13.76 7.28 1.25
C CYS A 70 -13.80 5.75 1.42
N GLY A 71 -13.48 5.23 2.60
CA GLY A 71 -13.67 3.81 2.96
C GLY A 71 -15.02 3.55 3.64
N ILE A 72 -15.70 4.59 4.12
CA ILE A 72 -16.96 4.49 4.85
C ILE A 72 -18.10 4.28 3.85
N GLY A 73 -18.95 3.29 4.14
CA GLY A 73 -20.13 2.99 3.32
C GLY A 73 -19.88 2.06 2.14
N ILE A 74 -18.68 1.44 2.04
CA ILE A 74 -18.50 0.31 1.14
C ILE A 74 -19.32 -0.87 1.68
N ASP A 75 -20.35 -1.27 0.93
CA ASP A 75 -20.97 -2.56 1.12
C ASP A 75 -19.99 -3.65 0.66
N VAL A 76 -19.38 -4.33 1.63
CA VAL A 76 -18.34 -5.32 1.38
C VAL A 76 -18.91 -6.57 0.69
N ASP A 77 -20.16 -6.94 0.94
CA ASP A 77 -20.80 -8.05 0.22
C ASP A 77 -20.94 -7.70 -1.25
N ARG A 78 -21.41 -6.49 -1.54
CA ARG A 78 -21.50 -6.01 -2.91
C ARG A 78 -20.14 -5.85 -3.59
N LEU A 79 -19.11 -5.41 -2.87
CA LEU A 79 -17.75 -5.35 -3.40
C LEU A 79 -17.22 -6.74 -3.78
N VAL A 80 -17.48 -7.77 -2.96
CA VAL A 80 -17.10 -9.15 -3.28
C VAL A 80 -17.75 -9.59 -4.59
N GLU A 81 -19.03 -9.30 -4.79
CA GLU A 81 -19.73 -9.60 -6.05
C GLU A 81 -19.07 -8.90 -7.25
N GLU A 82 -18.76 -7.61 -7.14
CA GLU A 82 -18.13 -6.84 -8.22
C GLU A 82 -16.72 -7.35 -8.54
N LEU A 83 -15.91 -7.67 -7.52
CA LEU A 83 -14.58 -8.25 -7.69
C LEU A 83 -14.65 -9.63 -8.38
N GLU A 84 -15.61 -10.46 -7.98
CA GLU A 84 -15.82 -11.76 -8.64
C GLU A 84 -16.25 -11.61 -10.09
N ALA A 85 -17.16 -10.68 -10.37
CA ALA A 85 -17.65 -10.41 -11.72
C ALA A 85 -16.50 -9.92 -12.61
N VAL A 86 -15.69 -8.97 -12.14
CA VAL A 86 -14.49 -8.50 -12.83
C VAL A 86 -13.52 -9.65 -13.09
N ARG A 87 -13.25 -10.50 -12.09
CA ARG A 87 -12.32 -11.64 -12.24
C ARG A 87 -12.77 -12.62 -13.32
N LYS A 88 -14.07 -12.96 -13.35
CA LYS A 88 -14.70 -13.92 -14.27
C LYS A 88 -14.95 -13.37 -15.67
N ALA A 89 -14.99 -12.05 -15.84
CA ALA A 89 -15.27 -11.43 -17.13
C ALA A 89 -14.24 -11.88 -18.20
N PRO A 90 -14.68 -12.25 -19.42
CA PRO A 90 -13.76 -12.46 -20.53
C PRO A 90 -13.05 -11.15 -20.86
N ARG A 91 -11.78 -11.25 -21.24
CA ARG A 91 -10.93 -10.09 -21.56
C ARG A 91 -10.11 -10.39 -22.80
N ASN A 92 -9.90 -9.38 -23.63
CA ASN A 92 -9.06 -9.51 -24.82
C ASN A 92 -7.67 -8.92 -24.59
N GLY A 93 -6.76 -9.70 -24.01
CA GLY A 93 -5.37 -9.30 -23.80
C GLY A 93 -5.11 -8.37 -22.60
N LEU A 94 -6.16 -7.81 -21.96
CA LEU A 94 -6.04 -6.99 -20.76
C LEU A 94 -5.64 -7.81 -19.53
N ALA A 95 -4.50 -7.47 -18.92
CA ALA A 95 -4.07 -8.09 -17.66
C ALA A 95 -4.59 -7.32 -16.44
N LEU A 96 -5.29 -8.03 -15.55
CA LEU A 96 -5.76 -7.45 -14.29
C LEU A 96 -4.77 -7.70 -13.16
N ARG A 97 -4.51 -6.66 -12.35
CA ARG A 97 -3.75 -6.76 -11.11
C ARG A 97 -4.54 -6.18 -9.96
N PHE A 98 -4.32 -6.73 -8.77
CA PHE A 98 -4.95 -6.27 -7.54
C PHE A 98 -3.85 -5.95 -6.53
N HIS A 99 -3.92 -4.77 -5.94
CA HIS A 99 -2.93 -4.28 -4.99
C HIS A 99 -3.61 -3.87 -3.69
N PRO A 100 -3.25 -4.44 -2.56
CA PRO A 100 -2.38 -5.61 -2.38
C PRO A 100 -3.02 -6.92 -2.92
N ALA A 101 -2.21 -7.93 -3.25
CA ALA A 101 -2.62 -9.10 -4.05
C ALA A 101 -3.85 -9.85 -3.52
N GLY A 102 -3.96 -10.00 -2.22
CA GLY A 102 -5.11 -10.64 -1.57
C GLY A 102 -6.16 -9.68 -1.06
N LEU A 103 -6.21 -8.43 -1.53
CA LEU A 103 -7.50 -7.73 -1.62
C LEU A 103 -8.54 -8.66 -2.28
N LEU A 104 -8.11 -9.41 -3.30
CA LEU A 104 -8.94 -10.41 -3.97
C LEU A 104 -9.11 -11.72 -3.17
N LYS A 105 -8.15 -12.06 -2.29
CA LYS A 105 -8.18 -13.30 -1.49
C LYS A 105 -9.12 -13.17 -0.30
N ASP A 106 -9.10 -12.02 0.36
CA ASP A 106 -9.97 -11.71 1.49
C ASP A 106 -10.41 -10.24 1.49
N PRO A 107 -11.39 -9.88 0.63
CA PRO A 107 -11.95 -8.54 0.61
C PRO A 107 -12.57 -8.13 1.95
N ARG A 108 -13.09 -9.11 2.73
CA ARG A 108 -13.73 -8.84 4.02
C ARG A 108 -12.72 -8.47 5.07
N GLY A 109 -11.69 -9.29 5.25
CA GLY A 109 -10.59 -8.98 6.12
C GLY A 109 -9.91 -7.67 5.74
N TYR A 110 -9.82 -7.35 4.43
CA TYR A 110 -9.22 -6.08 4.01
C TYR A 110 -10.03 -4.86 4.49
N HIS A 111 -11.36 -4.96 4.61
CA HIS A 111 -12.19 -3.85 5.09
C HIS A 111 -12.39 -3.84 6.62
N ASP A 112 -11.90 -4.87 7.33
CA ASP A 112 -11.96 -4.98 8.79
C ASP A 112 -10.59 -4.65 9.43
N LEU A 113 -10.46 -3.49 10.06
CA LEU A 113 -9.20 -3.02 10.66
C LEU A 113 -8.67 -3.94 11.77
N ASP A 114 -9.53 -4.73 12.40
CA ASP A 114 -9.13 -5.68 13.45
C ASP A 114 -8.71 -7.04 12.86
N HIS A 115 -8.90 -7.26 11.56
CA HIS A 115 -8.58 -8.52 10.91
C HIS A 115 -7.07 -8.81 10.95
N PRO A 116 -6.66 -9.98 11.46
CA PRO A 116 -5.25 -10.33 11.61
C PRO A 116 -4.66 -10.73 10.26
N PHE A 117 -3.66 -9.97 9.80
CA PHE A 117 -2.88 -10.36 8.63
C PHE A 117 -1.46 -10.80 8.97
N THR A 118 -0.79 -11.46 8.01
CA THR A 118 0.63 -11.78 8.10
C THR A 118 1.45 -10.53 8.43
N ARG A 119 2.14 -10.56 9.57
CA ARG A 119 2.93 -9.45 10.10
C ARG A 119 4.32 -9.30 9.44
N ARG A 120 4.47 -9.68 8.17
CA ARG A 120 5.75 -9.60 7.44
C ARG A 120 5.64 -8.61 6.29
N CYS A 121 6.69 -7.80 6.13
CA CYS A 121 6.89 -6.93 4.98
C CYS A 121 8.31 -7.13 4.46
N THR A 122 8.45 -7.33 3.15
CA THR A 122 9.75 -7.51 2.48
C THR A 122 10.13 -6.29 1.62
N ALA A 123 9.25 -5.28 1.52
CA ALA A 123 9.49 -4.09 0.72
C ALA A 123 10.85 -3.42 1.05
N PRO A 124 11.24 -3.19 2.32
CA PRO A 124 12.50 -2.51 2.63
C PRO A 124 13.77 -3.24 2.16
N TRP A 125 13.68 -4.52 1.77
CA TRP A 125 14.79 -5.30 1.21
C TRP A 125 14.80 -5.34 -0.33
N ARG A 126 13.76 -4.81 -0.98
CA ARG A 126 13.59 -4.89 -2.45
C ARG A 126 13.45 -3.53 -3.11
N GLU A 127 12.98 -2.54 -2.38
CA GLU A 127 12.76 -1.19 -2.90
C GLU A 127 13.35 -0.11 -1.99
N MET A 128 13.77 0.98 -2.62
CA MET A 128 14.26 2.18 -1.96
C MET A 128 13.48 3.38 -2.48
N GLN A 129 12.92 4.19 -1.57
CA GLN A 129 12.25 5.42 -1.95
C GLN A 129 13.26 6.58 -1.90
N VAL A 130 13.57 7.12 -3.09
CA VAL A 130 14.39 8.33 -3.23
C VAL A 130 13.46 9.51 -3.47
N LEU A 131 13.56 10.54 -2.63
CA LEU A 131 12.84 11.79 -2.78
C LEU A 131 13.52 12.71 -3.81
N PRO A 132 12.79 13.73 -4.33
CA PRO A 132 13.34 14.65 -5.34
C PRO A 132 14.63 15.38 -4.92
N ASN A 133 14.84 15.59 -3.62
CA ASN A 133 16.04 16.21 -3.07
C ASN A 133 17.21 15.22 -2.84
N GLY A 134 17.03 13.95 -3.22
CA GLY A 134 17.99 12.86 -3.03
C GLY A 134 17.90 12.16 -1.67
N ASP A 135 17.07 12.63 -0.74
CA ASP A 135 16.87 11.95 0.54
C ASP A 135 16.21 10.59 0.34
N VAL A 136 16.61 9.61 1.14
CA VAL A 136 16.00 8.28 1.15
C VAL A 136 15.16 8.12 2.40
N SER A 137 13.89 7.77 2.23
CA SER A 137 13.04 7.30 3.32
C SER A 137 13.14 5.78 3.49
N ALA A 138 12.98 5.32 4.72
CA ALA A 138 13.04 3.89 5.04
C ALA A 138 11.91 3.07 4.38
N CYS A 139 10.75 3.69 4.17
CA CYS A 139 9.57 3.10 3.54
C CYS A 139 8.69 4.18 2.90
N TRP A 140 7.91 3.81 1.88
CA TRP A 140 6.94 4.70 1.23
C TRP A 140 5.93 5.33 2.20
N GLY A 141 5.40 4.53 3.13
CA GLY A 141 4.45 4.98 4.14
C GLY A 141 5.09 5.60 5.39
N LEU A 142 6.39 5.88 5.37
CA LEU A 142 7.11 6.52 6.48
C LEU A 142 8.17 7.48 5.92
N PRO A 143 7.77 8.55 5.22
CA PRO A 143 8.71 9.52 4.66
C PRO A 143 9.53 10.24 5.73
N GLU A 144 9.05 10.39 6.96
CA GLU A 144 9.73 11.10 8.05
C GLU A 144 11.02 10.40 8.47
N LEU A 145 11.10 9.08 8.33
CA LEU A 145 12.30 8.32 8.64
C LEU A 145 13.30 8.38 7.47
N ARG A 146 14.12 9.44 7.45
CA ARG A 146 15.25 9.58 6.53
C ARG A 146 16.39 8.64 6.91
N VAL A 147 16.93 7.90 5.97
CA VAL A 147 18.03 6.94 6.19
C VAL A 147 19.35 7.35 5.53
N GLY A 148 19.36 8.42 4.74
CA GLY A 148 20.55 8.99 4.09
C GLY A 148 20.16 9.81 2.85
N ASN A 149 21.14 10.28 2.09
CA ASN A 149 20.92 10.99 0.82
C ASN A 149 21.80 10.42 -0.30
N VAL A 150 21.19 9.89 -1.37
CA VAL A 150 21.92 9.20 -2.45
C VAL A 150 22.77 10.14 -3.29
N ALA A 151 22.42 11.42 -3.39
CA ALA A 151 23.20 12.39 -4.15
C ALA A 151 24.51 12.75 -3.44
N ARG A 152 24.59 12.55 -2.11
CA ARG A 152 25.78 12.84 -1.30
C ARG A 152 26.60 11.59 -0.98
N GLU A 153 25.93 10.48 -0.68
CA GLU A 153 26.57 9.28 -0.12
C GLU A 153 26.64 8.09 -1.10
N GLY A 154 25.81 8.12 -2.16
CA GLY A 154 25.66 7.04 -3.13
C GLY A 154 24.68 5.94 -2.69
N PHE A 155 24.11 5.23 -3.68
CA PHE A 155 23.09 4.19 -3.48
C PHE A 155 23.51 3.11 -2.48
N THR A 156 24.65 2.44 -2.71
CA THR A 156 25.08 1.26 -1.93
C THR A 156 25.33 1.61 -0.47
N THR A 157 25.86 2.81 -0.21
CA THR A 157 26.13 3.33 1.13
C THR A 157 24.85 3.52 1.92
N VAL A 158 23.86 4.21 1.33
CA VAL A 158 22.57 4.46 2.00
C VAL A 158 21.77 3.15 2.15
N TRP A 159 21.74 2.32 1.10
CA TRP A 159 21.02 1.05 1.10
C TRP A 159 21.51 0.08 2.17
N ASN A 160 22.83 0.01 2.39
CA ASN A 160 23.44 -0.85 3.42
C ASN A 160 23.83 -0.08 4.68
N GLY A 161 23.41 1.19 4.80
CA GLY A 161 23.75 2.06 5.90
C GLY A 161 23.15 1.61 7.22
N GLU A 162 23.69 2.10 8.32
CA GLU A 162 23.25 1.70 9.67
C GLU A 162 21.76 1.94 9.89
N ARG A 163 21.25 3.12 9.50
CA ARG A 163 19.83 3.49 9.68
C ARG A 163 18.88 2.55 8.91
N MET A 164 19.20 2.23 7.66
CA MET A 164 18.38 1.33 6.85
C MET A 164 18.43 -0.13 7.36
N ARG A 165 19.61 -0.59 7.80
CA ARG A 165 19.75 -1.93 8.44
C ARG A 165 19.01 -2.00 9.77
N ASP A 166 19.05 -0.93 10.56
CA ASP A 166 18.34 -0.85 11.83
C ASP A 166 16.82 -0.88 11.64
N PHE A 167 16.31 -0.10 10.68
CA PHE A 167 14.89 -0.17 10.28
C PHE A 167 14.47 -1.58 9.89
N ARG A 168 15.22 -2.25 9.01
CA ARG A 168 14.97 -3.64 8.60
C ARG A 168 14.98 -4.61 9.78
N ARG A 169 15.92 -4.44 10.71
CA ARG A 169 16.04 -5.28 11.92
C ARG A 169 14.81 -5.12 12.81
N LYS A 170 14.44 -3.87 13.14
CA LYS A 170 13.29 -3.55 13.99
C LYS A 170 11.98 -4.02 13.36
N LEU A 171 11.79 -3.79 12.05
CA LEU A 171 10.63 -4.30 11.31
C LEU A 171 10.54 -5.84 11.36
N ARG A 172 11.67 -6.55 11.27
CA ARG A 172 11.68 -8.01 11.40
C ARG A 172 11.34 -8.49 12.82
N GLN A 173 11.70 -7.72 13.84
CA GLN A 173 11.47 -8.05 15.26
C GLN A 173 10.02 -7.75 15.69
N GLU A 174 9.52 -6.56 15.37
CA GLU A 174 8.18 -6.10 15.73
C GLU A 174 7.10 -6.69 14.81
N GLY A 175 7.47 -7.04 13.58
CA GLY A 175 6.53 -7.31 12.51
C GLY A 175 6.04 -6.02 11.85
N LEU A 176 4.81 -6.02 11.33
CA LEU A 176 4.22 -4.82 10.76
C LEU A 176 3.97 -3.76 11.84
N PHE A 177 4.29 -2.51 11.54
CA PHE A 177 3.85 -1.38 12.34
C PHE A 177 2.34 -1.13 12.16
N PRO A 178 1.66 -0.47 13.11
CA PRO A 178 0.20 -0.33 13.09
C PRO A 178 -0.37 0.17 11.76
N ALA A 179 0.17 1.26 11.20
CA ALA A 179 -0.32 1.82 9.93
C ALA A 179 0.05 0.98 8.69
N CYS A 180 0.92 -0.03 8.81
CA CYS A 180 1.33 -0.87 7.68
C CYS A 180 0.22 -1.83 7.24
N VAL A 181 -0.79 -2.07 8.07
CA VAL A 181 -1.80 -3.14 7.90
C VAL A 181 -2.59 -3.01 6.59
N ARG A 182 -2.71 -1.80 6.01
CA ARG A 182 -3.39 -1.55 4.72
C ARG A 182 -2.48 -1.14 3.57
N CYS A 183 -1.17 -1.11 3.76
CA CYS A 183 -0.22 -0.71 2.72
C CYS A 183 -0.35 -1.55 1.44
N CYS A 184 -0.40 -0.89 0.29
CA CYS A 184 -0.54 -1.53 -1.02
C CYS A 184 0.70 -2.33 -1.48
N ARG A 185 1.86 -2.11 -0.83
CA ARG A 185 3.14 -2.82 -1.09
C ARG A 185 3.26 -4.17 -0.39
N ARG A 186 2.21 -4.60 0.29
CA ARG A 186 2.23 -5.89 0.98
C ARG A 186 2.03 -7.03 -0.02
N ASP A 187 2.98 -7.95 -0.03
CA ASP A 187 2.87 -9.20 -0.76
C ASP A 187 2.22 -10.24 0.14
N TRP A 188 1.01 -10.67 -0.21
CA TRP A 188 0.31 -11.73 0.49
C TRP A 188 -0.41 -12.69 -0.45
#